data_AF-A0A6N6JM37-F1
#
_entry.id   AF-A0A6N6JM37-F1
#
_cell.length_a   1.000
_cell.length_b   1.000
_cell.length_c   1.000
_cell.angle_alpha   90.00
_cell.angle_beta   90.00
_cell.angle_gamma   90.00
#
_symmetry.space_group_name_H-M   'P 1'
#
loop_
_entity.id
_entity.type
_entity.pdbx_description
1 polymer ?
#
loop_
_entity_poly.entity_id
_entity_poly.type
_entity_poly.pdbx_seq_one_letter_code
_entity_poly.pdbx_strand_id
1 'polypeptide(L)' 'MTLTVGDLKRQLEVFDDKDELAFSGGLEFYRLEVQDENLVVFEFNEFEAALSERFVKKHPQVKVVFCSVT' A
#
# COMPACT_ATOMS: atom_id res chain seq x y z
N MET A 1 10.09 -1.89 -7.29
CA MET A 1 11.11 -1.41 -6.35
C MET A 1 10.62 -1.73 -4.97
N THR A 2 11.45 -2.35 -4.14
CA THR A 2 11.12 -2.76 -2.77
C THR A 2 11.85 -1.82 -1.82
N LEU A 3 11.16 -1.36 -0.78
CA LEU A 3 11.71 -0.47 0.23
C LEU A 3 11.93 -1.31 1.50
N THR A 4 13.12 -1.24 2.11
CA THR A 4 13.35 -1.97 3.37
C THR A 4 12.69 -1.26 4.54
N VAL A 5 12.43 -1.97 5.65
CA VAL A 5 11.97 -1.33 6.90
C VAL A 5 12.96 -0.25 7.36
N GLY A 6 14.27 -0.45 7.15
CA GLY A 6 15.29 0.55 7.48
C GLY A 6 15.22 1.82 6.63
N ASP A 7 14.89 1.70 5.35
CA ASP A 7 14.64 2.85 4.47
C ASP A 7 13.42 3.65 4.93
N LEU A 8 12.33 2.95 5.31
CA LEU A 8 11.11 3.61 5.81
C LEU A 8 11.41 4.40 7.08
N LYS A 9 12.12 3.78 8.04
CA LYS A 9 12.53 4.44 9.29
C LYS A 9 13.31 5.72 9.02
N ARG A 10 14.29 5.68 8.11
CA ARG A 10 15.07 6.88 7.72
C ARG A 10 14.21 7.99 7.13
N GLN A 11 13.18 7.66 6.35
CA GLN A 11 12.27 8.67 5.82
C GLN A 11 11.38 9.26 6.92
N LEU A 12 11.05 8.46 7.94
CA LEU A 12 10.22 8.90 9.07
C LEU A 12 10.98 9.75 10.10
N GLU A 13 12.33 9.65 10.16
CA GLU A 13 13.19 10.40 11.10
C GLU A 13 13.04 11.93 11.06
N VAL A 14 12.46 12.50 9.98
CA VAL A 14 12.26 13.94 9.84
C VAL A 14 10.91 14.45 10.36
N PHE A 15 10.03 13.56 10.81
CA PHE A 15 8.69 13.87 11.33
C PHE A 15 8.62 13.65 12.85
N ASP A 16 7.66 14.27 13.52
CA ASP A 16 7.41 14.07 14.96
C ASP A 16 6.59 12.78 15.16
N ASP A 17 6.81 12.07 16.27
CA ASP A 17 6.09 10.83 16.60
C ASP A 17 4.56 11.01 16.68
N LYS A 18 4.09 12.26 16.87
CA LYS A 18 2.66 12.60 16.89
C LYS A 18 2.07 12.91 15.51
N ASP A 19 2.90 13.04 14.48
CA ASP A 19 2.42 13.38 13.13
C ASP A 19 1.62 12.20 12.57
N GLU A 20 0.42 12.49 12.05
CA GLU A 20 -0.44 11.47 11.46
C GLU A 20 0.03 11.11 10.05
N LEU A 21 0.16 9.82 9.77
CA LEU A 21 0.39 9.31 8.42
C LEU A 21 -0.95 9.07 7.73
N ALA A 22 -1.13 9.67 6.56
CA ALA A 22 -2.29 9.47 5.70
C ALA A 22 -1.87 8.96 4.32
N PHE A 23 -2.74 8.17 3.69
CA PHE A 23 -2.50 7.60 2.37
C PHE A 23 -3.38 8.30 1.33
N SER A 24 -2.76 8.65 0.21
CA SER A 24 -3.48 9.24 -0.92
C SER A 24 -4.49 8.26 -1.50
N GLY A 25 -5.63 8.78 -1.96
CA GLY A 25 -6.71 7.95 -2.51
C GLY A 25 -7.69 7.41 -1.48
N GLY A 26 -7.60 7.87 -0.22
CA GLY A 26 -8.53 7.47 0.84
C GLY A 26 -8.28 6.08 1.38
N LEU A 27 -7.06 5.54 1.20
CA LEU A 27 -6.68 4.24 1.73
C LEU A 27 -6.46 4.34 3.24
N GLU A 28 -6.92 3.33 3.96
CA GLU A 28 -6.72 3.23 5.40
C GLU A 28 -5.66 2.18 5.73
N PHE A 29 -4.80 2.49 6.70
CA PHE A 29 -3.84 1.51 7.20
C PHE A 29 -4.57 0.38 7.92
N TYR A 30 -4.25 -0.87 7.55
CA TYR A 30 -4.70 -2.03 8.29
C TYR A 30 -3.60 -2.57 9.21
N ARG A 31 -2.53 -3.13 8.63
CA ARG A 31 -1.42 -3.71 9.39
C ARG A 31 -0.14 -3.84 8.57
N LEU A 32 0.97 -4.07 9.27
CA LEU A 32 2.20 -4.62 8.71
C LEU A 32 2.23 -6.12 9.01
N GLU A 33 2.36 -6.95 7.97
CA GLU A 33 2.42 -8.41 8.11
C GLU A 33 3.72 -8.97 7.54
N VAL A 34 4.35 -9.88 8.27
CA VAL A 34 5.50 -10.66 7.77
C VAL A 34 4.96 -11.78 6.89
N GLN A 35 5.33 -11.77 5.61
CA GLN A 35 4.90 -12.77 4.62
C GLN A 35 5.99 -13.80 4.33
N ASP A 36 7.27 -13.46 4.54
CA ASP A 36 8.43 -14.33 4.34
C ASP A 36 9.60 -13.87 5.23
N GLU A 37 10.72 -14.60 5.25
CA GLU A 37 11.89 -14.36 6.13
C GLU A 37 12.35 -12.90 6.15
N ASN A 38 12.24 -12.18 5.03
CA ASN A 38 12.64 -10.78 4.91
C ASN A 38 11.60 -9.89 4.21
N LEU A 39 10.35 -10.35 4.13
CA LEU A 39 9.28 -9.61 3.45
C LEU A 39 8.22 -9.17 4.45
N VAL A 40 8.11 -7.85 4.64
CA VAL A 40 7.00 -7.22 5.35
C VAL A 40 6.11 -6.52 4.33
N VAL A 41 4.81 -6.81 4.39
CA VAL A 41 3.79 -6.21 3.53
C VAL A 41 3.00 -5.18 4.33
N PHE A 42 2.78 -4.03 3.71
CA PHE A 42 1.88 -2.98 4.18
C PHE A 42 0.50 -3.26 3.60
N GLU A 43 -0.45 -3.63 4.45
CA GLU A 43 -1.82 -3.94 4.04
C GLU A 43 -2.74 -2.75 4.30
N PHE A 44 -3.61 -2.51 3.32
CA PHE A 44 -4.68 -1.53 3.39
C PHE A 44 -6.00 -2.19 3.80
N ASN A 45 -6.94 -1.40 4.32
CA ASN A 45 -8.24 -1.87 4.78
C ASN A 45 -9.26 -2.07 3.62
N GLU A 46 -8.94 -1.57 2.43
CA GLU A 46 -9.81 -1.63 1.25
C GLU A 46 -9.81 -3.00 0.56
N PHE A 47 -10.92 -3.32 -0.11
CA PHE A 47 -10.99 -4.50 -0.96
C PHE A 47 -10.23 -4.27 -2.26
N GLU A 48 -9.44 -5.27 -2.68
CA GLU A 48 -8.84 -5.29 -4.00
C GLU A 48 -9.76 -5.95 -5.03
N ALA A 49 -9.97 -5.28 -6.17
CA ALA A 49 -10.73 -5.85 -7.29
C ALA A 49 -9.81 -6.44 -8.35
N ALA A 50 -10.10 -7.68 -8.77
CA ALA A 50 -9.45 -8.30 -9.91
C ALA A 50 -9.79 -7.54 -11.21
N LEU A 51 -8.78 -7.34 -12.05
CA LEU A 51 -8.94 -6.62 -13.33
C LEU A 51 -9.21 -7.61 -14.46
N SER A 52 -10.24 -7.33 -15.27
CA SER A 52 -10.48 -8.11 -16.49
C SER A 52 -9.36 -7.93 -17.51
N GLU A 53 -9.05 -8.95 -18.30
CA GLU A 53 -8.04 -8.88 -19.37
C GLU A 53 -8.31 -7.72 -20.34
N ARG A 54 -9.58 -7.50 -20.69
CA ARG A 54 -10.00 -6.39 -21.55
C ARG A 54 -9.64 -5.03 -20.95
N PHE A 55 -9.84 -4.87 -19.64
CA PHE A 55 -9.49 -3.64 -18.93
C PHE A 55 -7.97 -3.45 -18.91
N VAL A 56 -7.21 -4.48 -18.53
CA VAL A 56 -5.74 -4.44 -18.50
C VAL A 56 -5.15 -4.09 -19.86
N LYS A 57 -5.68 -4.67 -20.96
CA LYS A 57 -5.23 -4.36 -22.32
C LYS A 57 -5.46 -2.89 -22.70
N LYS A 58 -6.53 -2.27 -22.19
CA LYS A 58 -6.86 -0.86 -22.44
C LYS A 58 -6.11 0.08 -21.51
N HIS A 59 -5.79 -0.37 -20.30
CA HIS A 59 -5.19 0.42 -19.22
C HIS A 59 -4.00 -0.32 -18.60
N PRO A 60 -2.91 -0.56 -19.36
CA PRO A 60 -1.76 -1.36 -18.88
C PRO A 60 -1.01 -0.72 -17.71
N GLN A 61 -1.23 0.57 -17.44
CA GLN A 61 -0.67 1.28 -16.30
C GLN A 61 -1.40 0.99 -14.97
N VAL A 62 -2.59 0.38 -15.02
CA VAL A 62 -3.37 0.07 -13.81
C VAL A 62 -3.05 -1.35 -13.37
N LYS A 63 -2.41 -1.49 -12.21
CA LYS A 63 -2.02 -2.79 -11.64
C LYS A 63 -3.11 -3.40 -10.75
N VAL A 64 -3.77 -2.58 -9.94
CA VAL A 64 -4.81 -2.98 -8.98
C VAL A 64 -5.76 -1.81 -8.78
N VAL A 65 -6.99 -2.10 -8.35
CA VAL A 65 -7.97 -1.10 -7.93
C VAL A 65 -8.39 -1.43 -6.51
N PHE A 66 -8.31 -0.45 -5.62
CA PHE A 66 -8.87 -0.49 -4.28
C PHE A 66 -10.30 0.03 -4.32
N CYS A 67 -11.20 -0.68 -3.68
CA CYS A 67 -12.61 -0.33 -3.56
C CYS A 67 -12.91 0.06 -2.12
N SER A 68 -13.56 1.22 -1.95
CA SER A 68 -14.06 1.66 -0.65
C SER A 68 -15.02 0.62 -0.07
N VAL A 69 -14.94 0.40 1.24
CA VAL A 69 -15.99 -0.31 1.97
C VAL A 69 -17.14 0.68 2.16
N THR A 70 -18.19 0.58 1.35
CA THR A 70 -19.46 1.31 1.56
C THR A 70 -20.28 0.69 2.68
#